data_AF-A0A1E5JWQ7-F1
#
_entry.id   AF-A0A1E5JWQ7-F1
#
_cell.length_a   1.000
_cell.length_b   1.000
_cell.length_c   1.000
_cell.angle_alpha   90.00
_cell.angle_beta   90.00
_cell.angle_gamma   90.00
#
_symmetry.space_group_name_H-M   'P 1'
#
loop_
_entity.id
_entity.type
_entity.pdbx_description
1 polymer ?
#
loop_
_entity_poly.entity_id
_entity_poly.type
_entity_poly.pdbx_seq_one_letter_code
_entity_poly.pdbx_strand_id
1 'polypeptide(L)'
;MTSFALPFNITPQGNLPSTVPVGASVNAAYTVTNNTLSMRFNNFIKWFPPNVTQVLEPTDPTVCPLFFNLGPNGSINQSCTLKLKISGAVNRDDPDPHHHLFACFPGGKTCAGPTLANSLNVNVTNAPPETQISVAVGGYGTSSAGHPLVYTSNNNGATWPTPVLPPTVGLPGNQTALISVACNGNLCTAIGAVFGDVDQTIPFSYSSSDRGASWSAPSLFLRTGPLATSNEVFLVSVSCVDNKCASVGAWGESVSGNRYPLTYSSSNNGVTWSQPNFLSTAGLPPGNQGARLGSVSCAGTNCSAVGFYNDASNDRQPVSYFSANNGVTWSEAIIPSIANFPVGYVSGAKLMSVSCVGTNCSAVGETPDPANTNVNLPLSYTSSNGGVTWSLVRFLSINALPPGNNGAFPNSVSCSGVRCSAVGYYRTGTGRQLPVSYFSANNGVTWSEAIFPPISGIPAGFGNAQLTGVSCKNNICSAVGYYDLMGNTLPLTYQSLDNGITWSLFLPSISSIPGAVSAVTFSVGGSESGLLQT
;
A
#
# COMPACT_ATOMS: atom_id res chain seq x y z
N MET A 1 -49.41 -20.42 -7.92
CA MET A 1 -49.02 -19.18 -7.22
C MET A 1 -48.83 -18.10 -8.27
N THR A 2 -49.70 -17.09 -8.30
CA THR A 2 -49.54 -15.91 -9.17
C THR A 2 -48.40 -15.06 -8.63
N SER A 3 -47.29 -15.00 -9.36
CA SER A 3 -46.17 -14.11 -9.03
C SER A 3 -46.57 -12.68 -9.42
N PHE A 4 -46.67 -11.78 -8.44
CA PHE A 4 -46.81 -10.36 -8.72
C PHE A 4 -45.41 -9.78 -8.91
N ALA A 5 -45.21 -9.04 -10.01
CA ALA A 5 -43.99 -8.28 -10.20
C ALA A 5 -43.87 -7.23 -9.09
N LEU A 6 -42.78 -7.31 -8.30
CA LEU A 6 -42.52 -6.35 -7.25
C LEU A 6 -42.22 -4.96 -7.83
N PRO A 7 -42.62 -3.87 -7.14
CA PRO A 7 -42.44 -2.48 -7.62
C PRO A 7 -40.97 -2.08 -7.80
N PHE A 8 -40.07 -2.67 -7.00
CA PHE A 8 -38.63 -2.46 -7.10
C PHE A 8 -37.91 -3.81 -7.15
N ASN A 9 -36.74 -3.81 -7.78
CA ASN A 9 -35.76 -4.87 -7.64
C ASN A 9 -34.56 -4.34 -6.83
N ILE A 10 -34.15 -5.07 -5.79
CA ILE A 10 -33.07 -4.67 -4.89
C ILE A 10 -31.99 -5.75 -4.94
N THR A 11 -30.87 -5.44 -5.59
CA THR A 11 -29.79 -6.39 -5.87
C THR A 11 -28.47 -5.91 -5.25
N PRO A 12 -27.71 -6.76 -4.54
CA PRO A 12 -26.42 -6.39 -3.97
C PRO A 12 -25.43 -5.92 -5.04
N GLN A 13 -24.60 -4.94 -4.71
CA GLN A 13 -23.41 -4.59 -5.48
C GLN A 13 -22.21 -5.36 -4.92
N GLY A 14 -21.96 -6.55 -5.47
CA GLY A 14 -20.92 -7.47 -5.00
C GLY A 14 -21.40 -8.39 -3.87
N ASN A 15 -20.44 -8.96 -3.13
CA ASN A 15 -20.74 -9.86 -2.01
C ASN A 15 -21.14 -9.05 -0.78
N LEU A 16 -22.30 -9.38 -0.20
CA LEU A 16 -22.70 -8.81 1.09
C LEU A 16 -21.77 -9.30 2.20
N PRO A 17 -21.47 -8.47 3.21
CA PRO A 17 -20.75 -8.93 4.38
C PRO A 17 -21.59 -10.00 5.10
N SER A 18 -20.93 -11.05 5.58
CA SER A 18 -21.53 -12.10 6.40
C SER A 18 -21.15 -12.00 7.87
N THR A 19 -20.15 -11.16 8.19
CA THR A 19 -19.63 -10.97 9.54
C THR A 19 -19.31 -9.50 9.80
N VAL A 20 -19.44 -9.08 11.05
CA VAL A 20 -18.97 -7.78 11.56
C VAL A 20 -18.25 -8.00 12.90
N PRO A 21 -17.03 -7.48 13.08
CA PRO A 21 -16.34 -7.58 14.36
C PRO A 21 -17.07 -6.79 15.45
N VAL A 22 -17.01 -7.27 16.70
CA VAL A 22 -17.55 -6.52 17.86
C VAL A 22 -16.95 -5.11 17.91
N GLY A 23 -17.81 -4.09 17.96
CA GLY A 23 -17.40 -2.69 18.05
C GLY A 23 -16.94 -2.05 16.74
N ALA A 24 -16.91 -2.79 15.63
CA ALA A 24 -16.56 -2.28 14.30
C ALA A 24 -17.81 -2.06 13.43
N SER A 25 -17.59 -1.59 12.20
CA SER A 25 -18.63 -1.52 11.18
C SER A 25 -18.11 -1.94 9.81
N VAL A 26 -18.96 -2.57 9.01
CA VAL A 26 -18.69 -2.95 7.62
C VAL A 26 -19.68 -2.26 6.69
N ASN A 27 -19.29 -2.03 5.43
CA ASN A 27 -20.16 -1.40 4.44
C ASN A 27 -20.80 -2.45 3.52
N ALA A 28 -22.01 -2.16 3.06
CA ALA A 28 -22.70 -2.92 2.01
C ALA A 28 -23.37 -1.94 1.04
N ALA A 29 -23.63 -2.38 -0.18
CA ALA A 29 -24.32 -1.57 -1.17
C ALA A 29 -25.32 -2.40 -1.96
N TYR A 30 -26.43 -1.76 -2.34
CA TYR A 30 -27.49 -2.32 -3.16
C TYR A 30 -27.80 -1.40 -4.34
N THR A 31 -28.12 -1.95 -5.49
CA THR A 31 -28.81 -1.24 -6.57
C THR A 31 -30.31 -1.36 -6.34
N VAL A 32 -31.01 -0.24 -6.20
CA VAL A 32 -32.46 -0.15 -6.13
C VAL A 32 -32.98 0.27 -7.50
N THR A 33 -33.68 -0.63 -8.19
CA THR A 33 -34.18 -0.40 -9.56
C THR A 33 -35.70 -0.36 -9.57
N ASN A 34 -36.28 0.65 -10.22
CA ASN A 34 -37.71 0.73 -10.50
C ASN A 34 -38.07 -0.30 -11.59
N ASN A 35 -38.92 -1.27 -11.23
CA ASN A 35 -39.34 -2.31 -12.16
C ASN A 35 -40.64 -1.96 -12.91
N THR A 36 -41.19 -0.76 -12.69
CA THR A 36 -42.43 -0.31 -13.33
C THR A 36 -42.18 0.54 -14.57
N LEU A 37 -43.12 0.53 -15.52
CA LEU A 37 -43.02 1.31 -16.77
C LEU A 37 -43.26 2.82 -16.60
N SER A 38 -43.47 3.30 -15.37
CA SER A 38 -43.70 4.71 -15.08
C SER A 38 -42.66 5.25 -14.10
N MET A 39 -42.39 6.55 -14.19
CA MET A 39 -41.53 7.23 -13.24
C MET A 39 -42.15 7.19 -11.84
N ARG A 40 -41.31 6.99 -10.83
CA ARG A 40 -41.71 6.92 -9.43
C ARG A 40 -41.02 8.02 -8.66
N PHE A 41 -41.82 8.88 -8.05
CA PHE A 41 -41.35 10.03 -7.29
C PHE A 41 -41.41 9.78 -5.79
N ASN A 42 -40.50 10.40 -5.04
CA ASN A 42 -40.47 10.40 -3.57
C ASN A 42 -40.51 8.99 -2.96
N ASN A 43 -39.82 8.05 -3.59
CA ASN A 43 -39.60 6.72 -3.02
C ASN A 43 -38.66 6.85 -1.83
N PHE A 44 -38.74 5.91 -0.89
CA PHE A 44 -37.90 5.94 0.30
C PHE A 44 -37.63 4.53 0.79
N ILE A 45 -36.58 4.38 1.62
CA ILE A 45 -36.36 3.15 2.36
C ILE A 45 -37.13 3.24 3.67
N LYS A 46 -38.11 2.36 3.84
CA LYS A 46 -39.05 2.42 4.96
C LYS A 46 -38.41 1.97 6.27
N TRP A 47 -37.68 0.87 6.22
CA TRP A 47 -37.06 0.25 7.38
C TRP A 47 -35.65 -0.25 7.06
N PHE A 48 -34.83 -0.35 8.11
CA PHE A 48 -33.50 -0.95 8.08
C PHE A 48 -33.43 -1.99 9.19
N PRO A 49 -32.67 -3.09 9.00
CA PRO A 49 -32.36 -3.98 10.10
C PRO A 49 -31.69 -3.25 11.27
N PRO A 50 -31.79 -3.78 12.51
CA PRO A 50 -31.01 -3.29 13.63
C PRO A 50 -29.53 -3.20 13.27
N ASN A 51 -28.84 -2.17 13.77
CA ASN A 51 -27.43 -1.90 13.48
C ASN A 51 -27.10 -1.54 12.02
N VAL A 52 -28.08 -1.25 11.18
CA VAL A 52 -27.88 -0.80 9.81
C VAL A 52 -28.32 0.65 9.66
N THR A 53 -27.43 1.48 9.12
CA THR A 53 -27.71 2.87 8.79
C THR A 53 -27.40 3.15 7.33
N GLN A 54 -28.22 3.97 6.66
CA GLN A 54 -27.91 4.45 5.32
C GLN A 54 -26.77 5.46 5.36
N VAL A 55 -25.84 5.33 4.41
CA VAL A 55 -24.75 6.29 4.21
C VAL A 55 -25.20 7.29 3.15
N LEU A 56 -25.47 8.52 3.59
CA LEU A 56 -25.83 9.65 2.74
C LEU A 56 -24.55 10.44 2.43
N GLU A 57 -23.76 9.96 1.47
CA GLU A 57 -22.59 10.70 0.99
C GLU A 57 -23.05 11.90 0.15
N PRO A 58 -22.73 13.15 0.53
CA PRO A 58 -23.30 14.34 -0.10
C PRO A 58 -22.80 14.62 -1.53
N THR A 59 -21.84 13.84 -2.04
CA THR A 59 -21.12 14.13 -3.30
C THR A 59 -21.41 13.16 -4.44
N ASP A 60 -22.09 12.04 -4.20
CA ASP A 60 -22.32 11.00 -5.21
C ASP A 60 -23.77 11.05 -5.72
N PRO A 61 -24.04 11.59 -6.93
CA PRO A 61 -25.39 11.71 -7.47
C PRO A 61 -26.05 10.36 -7.76
N THR A 62 -25.29 9.25 -7.71
CA THR A 62 -25.83 7.90 -7.90
C THR A 62 -26.37 7.31 -6.61
N VAL A 63 -26.02 7.86 -5.44
CA VAL A 63 -26.49 7.35 -4.15
C VAL A 63 -27.95 7.73 -3.95
N CYS A 64 -28.77 6.77 -3.52
CA CYS A 64 -30.16 7.06 -3.17
C CYS A 64 -30.19 8.08 -1.99
N PRO A 65 -30.75 9.29 -2.16
CA PRO A 65 -31.05 10.16 -1.01
C PRO A 65 -32.15 9.56 -0.13
N LEU A 66 -32.50 10.24 0.98
CA LEU A 66 -33.61 9.82 1.86
C LEU A 66 -34.94 9.62 1.09
N PHE A 67 -35.21 10.54 0.15
CA PHE A 67 -36.32 10.45 -0.78
C PHE A 67 -35.79 10.54 -2.20
N PHE A 68 -36.01 9.52 -3.01
CA PHE A 68 -35.39 9.38 -4.32
C PHE A 68 -36.42 9.16 -5.43
N ASN A 69 -36.10 9.67 -6.62
CA ASN A 69 -36.91 9.54 -7.83
C ASN A 69 -36.23 8.54 -8.77
N LEU A 70 -36.99 7.59 -9.31
CA LEU A 70 -36.48 6.62 -10.28
C LEU A 70 -37.30 6.71 -11.57
N GLY A 71 -36.61 6.75 -12.71
CA GLY A 71 -37.22 6.69 -14.03
C GLY A 71 -37.90 5.35 -14.32
N PRO A 72 -38.67 5.26 -15.42
CA PRO A 72 -39.26 4.01 -15.88
C PRO A 72 -38.23 2.88 -16.05
N ASN A 73 -38.65 1.63 -15.86
CA ASN A 73 -37.83 0.46 -16.17
C ASN A 73 -37.30 0.54 -17.61
N GLY A 74 -35.98 0.34 -17.77
CA GLY A 74 -35.25 0.51 -19.03
C GLY A 74 -34.69 1.92 -19.27
N SER A 75 -35.00 2.93 -18.43
CA SER A 75 -34.43 4.28 -18.57
C SER A 75 -33.04 4.40 -17.93
N ILE A 76 -32.28 5.44 -18.31
CA ILE A 76 -30.93 5.71 -17.78
C ILE A 76 -30.91 6.00 -16.27
N ASN A 77 -32.02 6.50 -15.72
CA ASN A 77 -32.20 6.87 -14.32
C ASN A 77 -33.15 5.94 -13.58
N GLN A 78 -33.30 4.70 -14.05
CA GLN A 78 -34.19 3.70 -13.43
C GLN A 78 -33.70 3.18 -12.07
N SER A 79 -32.45 3.46 -11.70
CA SER A 79 -31.84 2.94 -10.47
C SER A 79 -31.00 3.97 -9.71
N CYS A 80 -30.82 3.72 -8.41
CA CYS A 80 -29.84 4.40 -7.55
C CYS A 80 -29.12 3.38 -6.66
N THR A 81 -28.01 3.79 -6.06
CA THR A 81 -27.19 2.97 -5.16
C THR A 81 -27.52 3.27 -3.70
N LEU A 82 -28.05 2.29 -2.98
CA LEU A 82 -28.28 2.37 -1.54
C LEU A 82 -27.02 1.87 -0.81
N LYS A 83 -26.23 2.80 -0.25
CA LYS A 83 -25.05 2.49 0.58
C LYS A 83 -25.46 2.33 2.05
N LEU A 84 -24.94 1.31 2.70
CA LEU A 84 -25.27 0.91 4.07
C LEU A 84 -24.00 0.76 4.90
N LYS A 85 -24.08 1.14 6.17
CA LYS A 85 -23.09 0.87 7.23
C LYS A 85 -23.72 -0.05 8.26
N ILE A 86 -23.07 -1.18 8.55
CA ILE A 86 -23.56 -2.24 9.43
C ILE A 86 -22.62 -2.32 10.63
N SER A 87 -23.12 -2.07 11.84
CA SER A 87 -22.33 -2.03 13.08
C SER A 87 -22.57 -3.22 14.02
N GLY A 88 -23.34 -4.22 13.58
CA GLY A 88 -23.76 -5.32 14.44
C GLY A 88 -24.48 -6.42 13.67
N ALA A 89 -25.08 -7.35 14.41
CA ALA A 89 -25.72 -8.51 13.82
C ALA A 89 -26.96 -8.08 13.02
N VAL A 90 -27.18 -8.76 11.91
CA VAL A 90 -28.36 -8.62 11.05
C VAL A 90 -28.85 -10.03 10.73
N ASN A 91 -30.06 -10.36 11.16
CA ASN A 91 -30.65 -11.66 10.90
C ASN A 91 -31.64 -11.53 9.72
N ARG A 92 -31.31 -12.14 8.57
CA ARG A 92 -32.23 -12.11 7.40
C ARG A 92 -33.55 -12.85 7.64
N ASP A 93 -33.59 -13.72 8.65
CA ASP A 93 -34.74 -14.56 8.98
C ASP A 93 -35.47 -14.01 10.23
N ASP A 94 -35.25 -12.74 10.59
CA ASP A 94 -35.94 -12.08 11.70
C ASP A 94 -37.46 -12.04 11.46
N PRO A 95 -38.32 -12.48 12.41
CA PRO A 95 -39.76 -12.46 12.20
C PRO A 95 -40.35 -11.04 12.21
N ASP A 96 -39.66 -10.03 12.73
CA ASP A 96 -40.14 -8.65 12.72
C ASP A 96 -39.92 -8.01 11.34
N PRO A 97 -40.98 -7.66 10.59
CA PRO A 97 -40.83 -7.01 9.29
C PRO A 97 -40.10 -5.65 9.36
N HIS A 98 -40.06 -4.99 10.52
CA HIS A 98 -39.32 -3.74 10.71
C HIS A 98 -37.79 -3.95 10.73
N HIS A 99 -37.32 -5.18 10.90
CA HIS A 99 -35.91 -5.54 10.87
C HIS A 99 -35.40 -5.90 9.47
N HIS A 100 -36.18 -5.60 8.42
CA HIS A 100 -35.81 -5.85 7.03
C HIS A 100 -35.77 -4.59 6.21
N LEU A 101 -35.00 -4.63 5.14
CA LEU A 101 -34.84 -3.54 4.20
C LEU A 101 -35.99 -3.54 3.17
N PHE A 102 -36.74 -2.46 3.10
CA PHE A 102 -37.83 -2.28 2.11
C PHE A 102 -37.76 -0.92 1.44
N ALA A 103 -37.72 -0.91 0.10
CA ALA A 103 -37.97 0.28 -0.71
C ALA A 103 -39.47 0.40 -0.98
N CYS A 104 -40.03 1.60 -0.78
CA CYS A 104 -41.47 1.83 -0.87
C CYS A 104 -41.81 3.04 -1.74
N PHE A 105 -42.98 2.97 -2.37
CA PHE A 105 -43.65 4.14 -2.95
C PHE A 105 -44.13 5.12 -1.86
N PRO A 106 -44.43 6.38 -2.23
CA PRO A 106 -45.07 7.34 -1.34
C PRO A 106 -46.28 6.74 -0.61
N GLY A 107 -46.38 7.01 0.69
CA GLY A 107 -47.43 6.45 1.55
C GLY A 107 -47.18 5.04 2.07
N GLY A 108 -46.10 4.36 1.66
CA GLY A 108 -45.57 3.17 2.34
C GLY A 108 -46.43 1.90 2.28
N LYS A 109 -47.40 1.85 1.35
CA LYS A 109 -48.32 0.70 1.15
C LYS A 109 -47.78 -0.33 0.15
N THR A 110 -47.00 0.12 -0.84
CA THR A 110 -46.44 -0.73 -1.90
C THR A 110 -44.93 -0.71 -1.76
N CYS A 111 -44.37 -1.85 -1.35
CA CYS A 111 -42.95 -1.98 -1.00
C CYS A 111 -42.37 -3.24 -1.62
N ALA A 112 -41.04 -3.27 -1.78
CA ALA A 112 -40.28 -4.45 -2.14
C ALA A 112 -39.00 -4.52 -1.31
N GLY A 113 -38.63 -5.71 -0.87
CA GLY A 113 -37.36 -6.01 -0.24
C GLY A 113 -36.44 -6.78 -1.20
N PRO A 114 -35.17 -6.99 -0.84
CA PRO A 114 -34.32 -7.93 -1.56
C PRO A 114 -34.89 -9.35 -1.49
N THR A 115 -34.52 -10.21 -2.43
CA THR A 115 -34.82 -11.65 -2.33
C THR A 115 -34.07 -12.27 -1.13
N LEU A 116 -34.47 -13.46 -0.69
CA LEU A 116 -33.80 -14.14 0.42
C LEU A 116 -32.29 -14.36 0.18
N ALA A 117 -31.90 -14.68 -1.06
CA ALA A 117 -30.50 -14.84 -1.46
C ALA A 117 -29.72 -13.51 -1.43
N ASN A 118 -30.43 -12.39 -1.58
CA ASN A 118 -29.89 -11.06 -1.62
C ASN A 118 -30.07 -10.30 -0.30
N SER A 119 -30.61 -10.92 0.74
CA SER A 119 -30.87 -10.25 2.02
C SER A 119 -29.61 -10.18 2.87
N LEU A 120 -29.41 -9.08 3.59
CA LEU A 120 -28.30 -8.92 4.54
C LEU A 120 -28.43 -9.96 5.65
N ASN A 121 -27.36 -10.72 5.88
CA ASN A 121 -27.27 -11.67 6.98
C ASN A 121 -25.87 -11.61 7.58
N VAL A 122 -25.72 -10.90 8.68
CA VAL A 122 -24.43 -10.54 9.27
C VAL A 122 -24.37 -11.07 10.69
N ASN A 123 -23.38 -11.91 10.97
CA ASN A 123 -23.10 -12.36 12.33
C ASN A 123 -22.07 -11.45 13.00
N VAL A 124 -22.25 -11.19 14.30
CA VAL A 124 -21.19 -10.54 15.08
C VAL A 124 -20.13 -11.57 15.42
N THR A 125 -18.88 -11.28 15.07
CA THR A 125 -17.76 -12.15 15.39
C THR A 125 -16.88 -11.50 16.45
N ASN A 126 -16.57 -12.25 17.51
CA ASN A 126 -15.45 -11.92 18.40
C ASN A 126 -14.10 -12.17 17.71
N ALA A 127 -14.10 -12.93 16.61
CA ALA A 127 -12.95 -13.04 15.73
C ALA A 127 -12.64 -11.64 15.19
N PRO A 128 -11.40 -11.14 15.37
CA PRO A 128 -10.95 -9.96 14.63
C PRO A 128 -11.24 -10.18 13.15
N PRO A 129 -11.67 -9.14 12.41
CA PRO A 129 -11.90 -9.28 10.97
C PRO A 129 -10.63 -9.89 10.39
N GLU A 130 -10.73 -10.94 9.55
CA GLU A 130 -9.56 -11.65 9.06
C GLU A 130 -8.51 -10.62 8.64
N THR A 131 -7.43 -10.57 9.41
CA THR A 131 -6.53 -9.42 9.42
C THR A 131 -5.74 -9.49 8.15
N GLN A 132 -6.06 -8.61 7.22
CA GLN A 132 -5.56 -8.67 5.87
C GLN A 132 -4.17 -8.04 5.74
N ILE A 133 -3.83 -7.16 6.68
CA ILE A 133 -2.55 -6.47 6.82
C ILE A 133 -2.14 -6.62 8.29
N SER A 134 -1.07 -7.36 8.56
CA SER A 134 -0.78 -7.82 9.93
C SER A 134 0.64 -7.63 10.40
N VAL A 135 1.57 -7.12 9.58
CA VAL A 135 2.99 -7.07 9.95
C VAL A 135 3.58 -5.72 9.57
N ALA A 136 4.29 -5.04 10.47
CA ALA A 136 5.17 -3.92 10.13
C ALA A 136 6.59 -4.28 10.55
N VAL A 137 7.58 -3.93 9.74
CA VAL A 137 8.98 -4.24 10.03
C VAL A 137 9.84 -3.00 10.04
N GLY A 138 10.94 -3.06 10.78
CA GLY A 138 11.88 -1.97 10.92
C GLY A 138 13.11 -2.32 11.75
N GLY A 139 13.60 -1.33 12.50
CA GLY A 139 14.68 -1.52 13.47
C GLY A 139 14.46 -0.68 14.73
N TYR A 140 15.07 -1.09 15.83
CA TYR A 140 15.14 -0.31 17.06
C TYR A 140 16.58 -0.18 17.54
N GLY A 141 16.90 0.97 18.12
CA GLY A 141 18.19 1.27 18.70
C GLY A 141 18.17 1.15 20.22
N THR A 142 19.25 0.63 20.77
CA THR A 142 19.62 0.72 22.19
C THR A 142 20.81 1.68 22.32
N SER A 143 21.36 1.85 23.52
CA SER A 143 22.57 2.66 23.72
C SER A 143 23.82 2.13 23.01
N SER A 144 23.83 0.86 22.59
CA SER A 144 25.04 0.20 22.06
C SER A 144 24.84 -0.62 20.77
N ALA A 145 23.59 -0.85 20.35
CA ALA A 145 23.27 -1.74 19.23
C ALA A 145 21.92 -1.40 18.57
N GLY A 146 21.80 -1.75 17.29
CA GLY A 146 20.55 -1.74 16.52
C GLY A 146 20.06 -3.17 16.24
N HIS A 147 18.76 -3.38 16.37
CA HIS A 147 18.12 -4.70 16.29
C HIS A 147 16.91 -4.69 15.36
N PRO A 148 16.56 -5.84 14.74
CA PRO A 148 15.37 -5.93 13.91
C PRO A 148 14.12 -5.71 14.77
N LEU A 149 13.13 -5.05 14.18
CA LEU A 149 11.84 -4.77 14.82
C LEU A 149 10.71 -5.33 13.96
N VAL A 150 9.76 -6.01 14.60
CA VAL A 150 8.50 -6.40 13.98
C VAL A 150 7.37 -5.99 14.90
N TYR A 151 6.31 -5.42 14.34
CA TYR A 151 5.01 -5.31 15.01
C TYR A 151 4.00 -6.17 14.27
N THR A 152 3.09 -6.78 15.02
CA THR A 152 1.91 -7.42 14.45
C THR A 152 0.65 -6.65 14.79
N SER A 153 -0.28 -6.59 13.83
CA SER A 153 -1.59 -5.97 14.02
C SER A 153 -2.68 -7.01 13.81
N ASN A 154 -3.64 -7.01 14.72
CA ASN A 154 -4.84 -7.84 14.64
C ASN A 154 -6.09 -7.05 14.22
N ASN A 155 -5.94 -5.80 13.78
CA ASN A 155 -7.03 -4.92 13.40
C ASN A 155 -6.66 -4.01 12.23
N ASN A 156 -5.96 -4.58 11.24
CA ASN A 156 -5.58 -3.94 9.97
C ASN A 156 -4.77 -2.65 10.16
N GLY A 157 -3.83 -2.65 11.10
CA GLY A 157 -2.93 -1.53 11.37
C GLY A 157 -3.49 -0.43 12.27
N ALA A 158 -4.68 -0.61 12.85
CA ALA A 158 -5.19 0.34 13.85
C ALA A 158 -4.43 0.25 15.18
N THR A 159 -3.93 -0.91 15.59
CA THR A 159 -3.11 -1.04 16.79
C THR A 159 -1.97 -2.01 16.59
N TRP A 160 -0.87 -1.73 17.30
CA TRP A 160 0.39 -2.47 17.28
C TRP A 160 0.85 -2.70 18.73
N PRO A 161 0.18 -3.59 19.49
CA PRO A 161 0.25 -3.58 20.94
C PRO A 161 1.58 -4.10 21.50
N THR A 162 2.20 -5.11 20.87
CA THR A 162 3.45 -5.70 21.34
C THR A 162 4.38 -5.96 20.16
N PRO A 163 5.63 -5.49 20.20
CA PRO A 163 6.64 -5.86 19.22
C PRO A 163 7.02 -7.34 19.35
N VAL A 164 7.14 -8.01 18.21
CA VAL A 164 7.75 -9.34 18.10
C VAL A 164 9.22 -9.11 17.75
N LEU A 165 10.13 -9.66 18.55
CA LEU A 165 11.57 -9.49 18.34
C LEU A 165 12.15 -10.74 17.66
N PRO A 166 12.57 -10.66 16.38
CA PRO A 166 13.18 -11.81 15.69
C PRO A 166 14.51 -12.23 16.34
N PRO A 167 14.88 -13.52 16.27
CA PRO A 167 16.17 -13.99 16.79
C PRO A 167 17.36 -13.36 16.06
N THR A 168 18.28 -12.75 16.80
CA THR A 168 19.51 -12.14 16.23
C THR A 168 20.72 -13.07 16.20
N VAL A 169 20.60 -14.25 16.81
CA VAL A 169 21.68 -15.26 16.84
C VAL A 169 22.05 -15.66 15.40
N GLY A 170 23.32 -15.48 15.05
CA GLY A 170 23.85 -15.77 13.72
C GLY A 170 24.04 -14.55 12.81
N LEU A 171 23.58 -13.35 13.22
CA LEU A 171 23.87 -12.11 12.50
C LEU A 171 25.25 -11.54 12.92
N PRO A 172 26.15 -11.26 11.96
CA PRO A 172 27.46 -10.70 12.26
C PRO A 172 27.42 -9.17 12.39
N GLY A 173 27.29 -8.63 13.59
CA GLY A 173 27.36 -7.18 13.82
C GLY A 173 26.48 -6.70 14.97
N ASN A 174 26.58 -5.41 15.29
CA ASN A 174 25.78 -4.76 16.33
C ASN A 174 24.67 -3.87 15.79
N GLN A 175 24.55 -3.65 14.48
CA GLN A 175 23.48 -2.84 13.88
C GLN A 175 22.74 -3.63 12.81
N THR A 176 21.46 -3.88 13.04
CA THR A 176 20.61 -4.69 12.16
C THR A 176 19.23 -4.07 12.06
N ALA A 177 18.64 -4.09 10.86
CA ALA A 177 17.27 -3.64 10.65
C ALA A 177 16.60 -4.44 9.54
N LEU A 178 15.28 -4.59 9.64
CA LEU A 178 14.43 -5.10 8.56
C LEU A 178 13.95 -3.95 7.70
N ILE A 179 14.11 -4.05 6.39
CA ILE A 179 13.82 -2.96 5.45
C ILE A 179 12.48 -3.18 4.74
N SER A 180 12.15 -4.42 4.40
CA SER A 180 10.95 -4.75 3.64
C SER A 180 10.31 -6.06 4.11
N VAL A 181 8.99 -6.15 4.01
CA VAL A 181 8.22 -7.34 4.33
C VAL A 181 7.11 -7.58 3.31
N ALA A 182 6.97 -8.83 2.86
CA ALA A 182 5.87 -9.29 2.05
C ALA A 182 5.12 -10.39 2.81
N CYS A 183 3.79 -10.31 2.82
CA CYS A 183 2.94 -11.31 3.47
C CYS A 183 1.85 -11.77 2.51
N ASN A 184 1.69 -13.08 2.38
CA ASN A 184 0.57 -13.71 1.71
C ASN A 184 -0.15 -14.67 2.67
N GLY A 185 -1.29 -14.22 3.20
CA GLY A 185 -2.01 -14.96 4.22
C GLY A 185 -1.17 -15.10 5.50
N ASN A 186 -0.86 -16.34 5.86
CA ASN A 186 -0.04 -16.63 7.06
C ASN A 186 1.46 -16.60 6.79
N LEU A 187 1.86 -16.68 5.52
CA LEU A 187 3.26 -16.71 5.11
C LEU A 187 3.77 -15.28 5.01
N CYS A 188 4.81 -14.94 5.76
CA CYS A 188 5.50 -13.67 5.64
C CYS A 188 6.99 -13.90 5.40
N THR A 189 7.59 -13.04 4.60
CA THR A 189 9.03 -12.96 4.38
C THR A 189 9.47 -11.53 4.65
N ALA A 190 10.45 -11.36 5.53
CA ALA A 190 11.09 -10.07 5.77
C ALA A 190 12.54 -10.13 5.32
N ILE A 191 13.03 -9.04 4.73
CA ILE A 191 14.45 -8.88 4.39
C ILE A 191 15.02 -7.70 5.17
N GLY A 192 16.31 -7.77 5.45
CA GLY A 192 17.02 -6.76 6.22
C GLY A 192 18.48 -6.69 5.85
N ALA A 193 19.19 -5.81 6.54
CA ALA A 193 20.62 -5.63 6.40
C ALA A 193 21.29 -5.57 7.78
N VAL A 194 22.46 -6.20 7.86
CA VAL A 194 23.42 -5.97 8.93
C VAL A 194 24.37 -4.86 8.46
N PHE A 195 24.55 -3.84 9.29
CA PHE A 195 25.46 -2.72 9.06
C PHE A 195 26.70 -2.95 9.93
N GLY A 196 27.85 -3.20 9.30
CA GLY A 196 29.15 -3.40 9.95
C GLY A 196 29.93 -2.09 10.17
N ASP A 197 31.13 -2.21 10.75
CA ASP A 197 31.93 -1.05 11.22
C ASP A 197 32.47 -0.13 10.10
N VAL A 198 32.61 -0.63 8.85
CA VAL A 198 33.04 0.18 7.69
C VAL A 198 32.37 -0.36 6.42
N ASP A 199 31.29 0.30 5.97
CA ASP A 199 30.55 0.08 4.71
C ASP A 199 30.08 -1.34 4.40
N GLN A 200 30.28 -2.29 5.32
CA GLN A 200 29.88 -3.67 5.12
C GLN A 200 28.39 -3.81 5.36
N THR A 201 27.65 -4.08 4.28
CA THR A 201 26.21 -4.35 4.33
C THR A 201 25.97 -5.80 3.96
N ILE A 202 25.42 -6.58 4.90
CA ILE A 202 25.14 -8.00 4.69
C ILE A 202 23.64 -8.22 4.70
N PRO A 203 23.04 -8.59 3.56
CA PRO A 203 21.61 -8.82 3.50
C PRO A 203 21.26 -10.16 4.17
N PHE A 204 20.12 -10.17 4.86
CA PHE A 204 19.57 -11.35 5.49
C PHE A 204 18.04 -11.37 5.36
N SER A 205 17.43 -12.51 5.65
CA SER A 205 15.99 -12.68 5.63
C SER A 205 15.47 -13.46 6.82
N TYR A 206 14.20 -13.24 7.14
CA TYR A 206 13.41 -14.10 8.02
C TYR A 206 12.17 -14.59 7.28
N SER A 207 11.70 -15.75 7.69
CA SER A 207 10.41 -16.31 7.25
C SER A 207 9.51 -16.52 8.46
N SER A 208 8.20 -16.37 8.25
CA SER A 208 7.15 -16.64 9.24
C SER A 208 6.02 -17.39 8.55
N SER A 209 5.39 -18.31 9.27
CA SER A 209 4.23 -19.10 8.83
C SER A 209 2.96 -18.82 9.65
N ASP A 210 3.02 -17.81 10.53
CA ASP A 210 1.97 -17.47 11.50
C ASP A 210 1.69 -15.96 11.54
N ARG A 211 1.75 -15.29 10.37
CA ARG A 211 1.49 -13.84 10.23
C ARG A 211 2.46 -12.95 11.02
N GLY A 212 3.71 -13.37 11.15
CA GLY A 212 4.76 -12.64 11.85
C GLY A 212 4.69 -12.75 13.37
N ALA A 213 3.87 -13.65 13.92
CA ALA A 213 3.81 -13.90 15.36
C ALA A 213 5.09 -14.59 15.87
N SER A 214 5.72 -15.42 15.04
CA SER A 214 7.06 -15.95 15.22
C SER A 214 7.86 -15.88 13.91
N TRP A 215 9.19 -15.90 14.03
CA TRP A 215 10.12 -15.80 12.91
C TRP A 215 11.19 -16.87 13.00
N SER A 216 11.65 -17.33 11.84
CA SER A 216 12.76 -18.27 11.72
C SER A 216 14.07 -17.71 12.29
N ALA A 217 15.10 -18.54 12.37
CA ALA A 217 16.47 -18.03 12.43
C ALA A 217 16.78 -17.18 11.19
N PRO A 218 17.71 -16.21 11.27
CA PRO A 218 18.07 -15.38 10.13
C PRO A 218 18.77 -16.24 9.06
N SER A 219 18.37 -16.07 7.80
CA SER A 219 19.04 -16.66 6.64
C SER A 219 19.83 -15.60 5.89
N LEU A 220 21.16 -15.74 5.86
CA LEU A 220 22.05 -14.86 5.09
C LEU A 220 21.94 -15.18 3.60
N PHE A 221 21.95 -14.15 2.75
CA PHE A 221 21.98 -14.35 1.30
C PHE A 221 23.37 -14.78 0.83
N LEU A 222 23.41 -15.68 -0.16
CA LEU A 222 24.66 -16.12 -0.75
C LEU A 222 25.35 -14.98 -1.51
N ARG A 223 26.65 -14.84 -1.28
CA ARG A 223 27.51 -13.83 -1.90
C ARG A 223 28.58 -14.52 -2.76
N THR A 224 28.17 -14.99 -3.93
CA THR A 224 29.04 -15.66 -4.90
C THR A 224 29.37 -14.74 -6.08
N GLY A 225 30.37 -15.13 -6.88
CA GLY A 225 30.82 -14.34 -8.04
C GLY A 225 31.34 -12.95 -7.62
N PRO A 226 30.98 -11.88 -8.34
CA PRO A 226 31.39 -10.50 -8.01
C PRO A 226 31.03 -10.03 -6.59
N LEU A 227 30.02 -10.63 -5.94
CA LEU A 227 29.61 -10.25 -4.57
C LEU A 227 30.55 -10.77 -3.48
N ALA A 228 31.41 -11.75 -3.79
CA ALA A 228 32.30 -12.35 -2.81
C ALA A 228 33.24 -11.32 -2.17
N THR A 229 33.62 -10.28 -2.93
CA THR A 229 34.52 -9.20 -2.49
C THR A 229 33.82 -7.86 -2.28
N SER A 230 32.52 -7.74 -2.59
CA SER A 230 31.78 -6.48 -2.44
C SER A 230 31.47 -6.18 -0.98
N ASN A 231 31.79 -5.00 -0.48
CA ASN A 231 31.38 -4.63 0.89
C ASN A 231 29.93 -4.13 0.93
N GLU A 232 29.37 -3.70 -0.19
CA GLU A 232 28.04 -3.10 -0.26
C GLU A 232 27.08 -4.03 -1.00
N VAL A 233 26.27 -4.80 -0.27
CA VAL A 233 25.15 -5.54 -0.85
C VAL A 233 23.89 -5.15 -0.09
N PHE A 234 22.99 -4.43 -0.75
CA PHE A 234 21.80 -3.89 -0.10
C PHE A 234 20.53 -4.28 -0.83
N LEU A 235 19.71 -5.09 -0.18
CA LEU A 235 18.38 -5.48 -0.65
C LEU A 235 17.33 -4.62 0.04
N VAL A 236 16.46 -4.00 -0.74
CA VAL A 236 15.55 -2.96 -0.24
C VAL A 236 14.09 -3.35 -0.31
N SER A 237 13.72 -4.31 -1.17
CA SER A 237 12.33 -4.70 -1.37
C SER A 237 12.20 -6.20 -1.60
N VAL A 238 11.13 -6.78 -1.04
CA VAL A 238 10.68 -8.14 -1.31
C VAL A 238 9.21 -8.12 -1.73
N SER A 239 8.83 -8.97 -2.67
CA SER A 239 7.42 -9.27 -2.99
C SER A 239 7.24 -10.78 -3.09
N CYS A 240 6.13 -11.28 -2.57
CA CYS A 240 5.81 -12.70 -2.54
C CYS A 240 4.41 -12.96 -3.09
N VAL A 241 4.32 -13.96 -3.97
CA VAL A 241 3.07 -14.53 -4.46
C VAL A 241 3.08 -16.01 -4.11
N ASP A 242 2.04 -16.47 -3.43
CA ASP A 242 1.99 -17.79 -2.80
C ASP A 242 3.19 -18.03 -1.87
N ASN A 243 4.01 -19.02 -2.19
CA ASN A 243 5.26 -19.32 -1.49
C ASN A 243 6.50 -18.89 -2.29
N LYS A 244 6.35 -18.15 -3.39
CA LYS A 244 7.46 -17.68 -4.21
C LYS A 244 7.72 -16.21 -3.91
N CYS A 245 8.98 -15.84 -3.74
CA CYS A 245 9.36 -14.47 -3.45
C CYS A 245 10.47 -14.00 -4.39
N ALA A 246 10.45 -12.72 -4.72
CA ALA A 246 11.53 -12.02 -5.39
C ALA A 246 12.01 -10.87 -4.51
N SER A 247 13.32 -10.69 -4.42
CA SER A 247 13.95 -9.57 -3.72
C SER A 247 14.82 -8.80 -4.70
N VAL A 248 14.84 -7.47 -4.56
CA VAL A 248 15.65 -6.59 -5.41
C VAL A 248 16.46 -5.60 -4.57
N GLY A 249 17.54 -5.09 -5.17
CA GLY A 249 18.38 -4.07 -4.60
C GLY A 249 19.56 -3.74 -5.49
N ALA A 250 20.70 -3.45 -4.87
CA ALA A 250 21.93 -3.14 -5.57
C ALA A 250 23.15 -3.72 -4.84
N TRP A 251 24.26 -3.82 -5.57
CA TRP A 251 25.57 -4.08 -4.99
C TRP A 251 26.61 -3.11 -5.52
N GLY A 252 27.57 -2.73 -4.67
CA GLY A 252 28.68 -1.85 -5.01
C GLY A 252 29.88 -2.65 -5.50
N GLU A 253 30.39 -2.33 -6.69
CA GLU A 253 31.64 -2.88 -7.18
C GLU A 253 32.82 -2.23 -6.46
N SER A 254 33.69 -3.05 -5.84
CA SER A 254 34.77 -2.56 -4.98
C SER A 254 35.83 -1.73 -5.71
N VAL A 255 35.93 -1.85 -7.03
CA VAL A 255 36.96 -1.17 -7.85
C VAL A 255 36.46 0.18 -8.36
N SER A 256 35.28 0.21 -8.98
CA SER A 256 34.73 1.42 -9.59
C SER A 256 33.88 2.26 -8.62
N GLY A 257 33.36 1.66 -7.55
CA GLY A 257 32.31 2.24 -6.71
C GLY A 257 30.94 2.29 -7.39
N ASN A 258 30.81 1.78 -8.62
CA ASN A 258 29.54 1.73 -9.32
C ASN A 258 28.59 0.77 -8.63
N ARG A 259 27.29 1.07 -8.70
CA ARG A 259 26.24 0.24 -8.09
C ARG A 259 25.43 -0.44 -9.18
N TYR A 260 25.35 -1.75 -9.10
CA TYR A 260 24.69 -2.59 -10.11
C TYR A 260 23.44 -3.24 -9.54
N PRO A 261 22.40 -3.44 -10.37
CA PRO A 261 21.14 -4.02 -9.94
C PRO A 261 21.32 -5.50 -9.56
N LEU A 262 20.74 -5.89 -8.45
CA LEU A 262 20.84 -7.24 -7.89
C LEU A 262 19.46 -7.79 -7.55
N THR A 263 19.24 -9.06 -7.85
CA THR A 263 18.02 -9.76 -7.45
C THR A 263 18.30 -11.16 -6.90
N TYR A 264 17.36 -11.64 -6.10
CA TYR A 264 17.29 -13.01 -5.60
C TYR A 264 15.86 -13.52 -5.71
N SER A 265 15.71 -14.84 -5.86
CA SER A 265 14.41 -15.50 -5.87
C SER A 265 14.34 -16.61 -4.82
N SER A 266 13.16 -16.87 -4.31
CA SER A 266 12.86 -17.94 -3.37
C SER A 266 11.61 -18.68 -3.82
N SER A 267 11.59 -20.00 -3.63
CA SER A 267 10.44 -20.87 -3.94
C SER A 267 9.75 -21.41 -2.69
N ASN A 268 10.18 -20.98 -1.50
CA ASN A 268 9.74 -21.50 -0.21
C ASN A 268 9.58 -20.40 0.85
N ASN A 269 8.95 -19.29 0.48
CA ASN A 269 8.63 -18.16 1.36
C ASN A 269 9.87 -17.61 2.10
N GLY A 270 10.94 -17.36 1.35
CA GLY A 270 12.15 -16.73 1.88
C GLY A 270 12.96 -17.61 2.84
N VAL A 271 12.62 -18.90 3.01
CA VAL A 271 13.41 -19.82 3.84
C VAL A 271 14.78 -20.07 3.22
N THR A 272 14.84 -20.21 1.90
CA THR A 272 16.10 -20.26 1.14
C THR A 272 16.00 -19.37 -0.08
N TRP A 273 17.15 -18.83 -0.51
CA TRP A 273 17.26 -17.96 -1.68
C TRP A 273 18.19 -18.56 -2.73
N SER A 274 17.95 -18.19 -3.99
CA SER A 274 18.80 -18.55 -5.11
C SER A 274 20.22 -17.97 -4.95
N GLN A 275 21.11 -18.35 -5.88
CA GLN A 275 22.32 -17.56 -6.14
C GLN A 275 21.92 -16.12 -6.59
N PRO A 276 22.80 -15.12 -6.39
CA PRO A 276 22.57 -13.76 -6.87
C PRO A 276 22.36 -13.76 -8.39
N ASN A 277 21.35 -13.02 -8.85
CA ASN A 277 21.12 -12.74 -10.26
C ASN A 277 21.53 -11.29 -10.58
N PHE A 278 22.56 -11.15 -11.41
CA PHE A 278 23.10 -9.88 -11.88
C PHE A 278 22.36 -9.44 -13.13
N LEU A 279 21.60 -8.34 -13.00
CA LEU A 279 20.74 -7.87 -14.08
C LEU A 279 21.57 -7.18 -15.16
N SER A 280 21.20 -7.41 -16.42
CA SER A 280 21.88 -6.78 -17.55
C SER A 280 21.66 -5.27 -17.58
N THR A 281 22.68 -4.55 -18.00
CA THR A 281 22.66 -3.10 -18.23
C THR A 281 22.72 -2.77 -19.72
N ALA A 282 22.55 -3.74 -20.62
CA ALA A 282 22.70 -3.51 -22.06
C ALA A 282 21.59 -2.61 -22.64
N GLY A 283 20.44 -2.52 -21.97
CA GLY A 283 19.39 -1.55 -22.28
C GLY A 283 19.65 -0.11 -21.82
N LEU A 284 20.70 0.15 -21.03
CA LEU A 284 21.04 1.50 -20.55
C LEU A 284 21.93 2.26 -21.55
N PRO A 285 21.90 3.61 -21.57
CA PRO A 285 22.77 4.39 -22.43
C PRO A 285 24.26 4.12 -22.13
N PRO A 286 25.16 4.23 -23.13
CA PRO A 286 26.59 4.08 -22.92
C PRO A 286 27.14 5.02 -21.84
N GLY A 287 28.10 4.54 -21.05
CA GLY A 287 28.75 5.33 -19.98
C GLY A 287 27.97 5.42 -18.67
N ASN A 288 26.86 4.70 -18.51
CA ASN A 288 26.13 4.63 -17.25
C ASN A 288 26.99 4.02 -16.12
N GLN A 289 26.68 4.40 -14.87
CA GLN A 289 27.38 3.94 -13.66
C GLN A 289 26.60 2.84 -12.93
N GLY A 290 25.84 2.03 -13.69
CA GLY A 290 24.96 1.00 -13.17
C GLY A 290 23.61 1.54 -12.66
N ALA A 291 22.82 0.64 -12.06
CA ALA A 291 21.45 0.89 -11.64
C ALA A 291 21.18 0.42 -10.20
N ARG A 292 20.23 1.06 -9.54
CA ARG A 292 19.73 0.69 -8.20
C ARG A 292 18.24 0.46 -8.28
N LEU A 293 17.79 -0.68 -7.79
CA LEU A 293 16.37 -1.01 -7.70
C LEU A 293 15.84 -0.65 -6.31
N GLY A 294 14.71 0.05 -6.28
CA GLY A 294 14.06 0.54 -5.06
C GLY A 294 12.90 -0.32 -4.58
N SER A 295 12.20 -0.97 -5.51
CA SER A 295 10.98 -1.71 -5.22
C SER A 295 10.74 -2.79 -6.25
N VAL A 296 10.11 -3.88 -5.81
CA VAL A 296 9.63 -4.97 -6.65
C VAL A 296 8.21 -5.32 -6.27
N SER A 297 7.39 -5.52 -7.29
CA SER A 297 6.03 -6.01 -7.18
C SER A 297 5.84 -7.25 -8.02
N CYS A 298 5.11 -8.24 -7.52
CA CYS A 298 4.83 -9.48 -8.21
C CYS A 298 3.32 -9.77 -8.17
N ALA A 299 2.73 -10.01 -9.34
CA ALA A 299 1.34 -10.39 -9.50
C ALA A 299 1.25 -11.67 -10.35
N GLY A 300 0.87 -12.78 -9.71
CA GLY A 300 0.99 -14.10 -10.34
C GLY A 300 2.46 -14.43 -10.55
N THR A 301 2.86 -14.77 -11.77
CA THR A 301 4.27 -15.02 -12.12
C THR A 301 5.02 -13.79 -12.62
N ASN A 302 4.31 -12.70 -12.90
CA ASN A 302 4.89 -11.49 -13.44
C ASN A 302 5.39 -10.60 -12.31
N CYS A 303 6.62 -10.10 -12.42
CA CYS A 303 7.16 -9.11 -11.50
C CYS A 303 7.69 -7.89 -12.26
N SER A 304 7.50 -6.72 -11.67
CA SER A 304 8.13 -5.47 -12.11
C SER A 304 9.04 -4.97 -10.99
N ALA A 305 10.25 -4.55 -11.35
CA ALA A 305 11.13 -3.82 -10.45
C ALA A 305 11.40 -2.43 -11.02
N VAL A 306 11.49 -1.43 -10.14
CA VAL A 306 11.74 -0.03 -10.54
C VAL A 306 12.84 0.59 -9.70
N GLY A 307 13.48 1.63 -10.22
CA GLY A 307 14.56 2.33 -9.54
C GLY A 307 15.11 3.49 -10.36
N PHE A 308 16.42 3.70 -10.26
CA PHE A 308 17.16 4.64 -11.12
C PHE A 308 18.52 4.11 -11.53
N TYR A 309 19.08 4.69 -12.58
CA TYR A 309 20.49 4.56 -12.96
C TYR A 309 21.12 5.95 -13.02
N ASN A 310 22.45 6.00 -12.91
CA ASN A 310 23.22 7.21 -13.18
C ASN A 310 23.75 7.13 -14.60
N ASP A 311 23.48 8.14 -15.43
CA ASP A 311 24.06 8.21 -16.78
C ASP A 311 25.53 8.65 -16.76
N ALA A 312 26.11 8.90 -17.94
CA ALA A 312 27.51 9.31 -18.09
C ALA A 312 27.85 10.65 -17.42
N SER A 313 26.85 11.51 -17.20
CA SER A 313 26.97 12.79 -16.51
C SER A 313 26.76 12.66 -14.99
N ASN A 314 26.60 11.43 -14.48
CA ASN A 314 26.19 11.13 -13.10
C ASN A 314 24.77 11.62 -12.77
N ASP A 315 23.95 11.77 -13.80
CA ASP A 315 22.58 12.25 -13.69
C ASP A 315 21.62 11.08 -13.50
N ARG A 316 20.71 11.19 -12.52
CA ARG A 316 19.75 10.12 -12.22
C ARG A 316 18.63 10.08 -13.23
N GLN A 317 18.35 8.89 -13.73
CA GLN A 317 17.28 8.61 -14.67
C GLN A 317 16.49 7.36 -14.22
N PRO A 318 15.17 7.29 -14.47
CA PRO A 318 14.37 6.16 -14.04
C PRO A 318 14.72 4.90 -14.83
N VAL A 319 14.64 3.74 -14.18
CA VAL A 319 14.79 2.43 -14.81
C VAL A 319 13.76 1.45 -14.27
N SER A 320 13.43 0.46 -15.08
CA SER A 320 12.60 -0.68 -14.69
C SER A 320 13.10 -1.98 -15.30
N TYR A 321 12.67 -3.09 -14.72
CA TYR A 321 12.93 -4.45 -15.19
C TYR A 321 11.66 -5.28 -15.06
N PHE A 322 11.50 -6.26 -15.95
CA PHE A 322 10.37 -7.17 -15.98
C PHE A 322 10.82 -8.62 -15.81
N SER A 323 10.06 -9.41 -15.06
CA SER A 323 10.23 -10.86 -14.97
C SER A 323 8.89 -11.54 -15.23
N ALA A 324 8.88 -12.63 -15.98
CA ALA A 324 7.68 -13.45 -16.22
C ALA A 324 7.63 -14.72 -15.35
N ASN A 325 8.61 -14.91 -14.46
CA ASN A 325 8.81 -16.16 -13.73
C ASN A 325 9.19 -15.95 -12.25
N ASN A 326 8.52 -15.03 -11.56
CA ASN A 326 8.71 -14.73 -10.13
C ASN A 326 10.13 -14.28 -9.78
N GLY A 327 10.74 -13.45 -10.63
CA GLY A 327 12.07 -12.90 -10.40
C GLY A 327 13.23 -13.87 -10.60
N VAL A 328 12.99 -15.05 -11.19
CA VAL A 328 14.06 -16.02 -11.51
C VAL A 328 14.95 -15.47 -12.64
N THR A 329 14.33 -14.95 -13.71
CA THR A 329 15.03 -14.24 -14.79
C THR A 329 14.38 -12.90 -15.05
N TRP A 330 15.17 -11.93 -15.51
CA TRP A 330 14.73 -10.56 -15.77
C TRP A 330 15.05 -10.16 -17.21
N SER A 331 14.27 -9.22 -17.73
CA SER A 331 14.51 -8.56 -19.00
C SER A 331 15.81 -7.74 -18.99
N GLU A 332 16.17 -7.20 -20.14
CA GLU A 332 17.04 -6.04 -20.22
C GLU A 332 16.44 -4.83 -19.49
N ALA A 333 17.28 -3.84 -19.21
CA ALA A 333 16.85 -2.57 -18.61
C ALA A 333 15.82 -1.87 -19.51
N ILE A 334 14.69 -1.47 -18.93
CA ILE A 334 13.62 -0.73 -19.59
C ILE A 334 13.66 0.71 -19.07
N ILE A 335 13.83 1.68 -19.97
CA ILE A 335 13.87 3.11 -19.65
C ILE A 335 12.46 3.71 -19.85
N PRO A 336 11.75 4.11 -18.78
CA PRO A 336 10.48 4.81 -18.92
C PRO A 336 10.65 6.14 -19.67
N SER A 337 9.64 6.51 -20.48
CA SER A 337 9.73 7.72 -21.30
C SER A 337 9.82 8.99 -20.46
N ILE A 338 10.70 9.91 -20.88
CA ILE A 338 10.85 11.25 -20.30
C ILE A 338 10.15 12.35 -21.11
N ALA A 339 9.39 11.99 -22.15
CA ALA A 339 8.85 12.96 -23.12
C ALA A 339 7.86 13.99 -22.54
N ASN A 340 7.31 13.74 -21.34
CA ASN A 340 6.38 14.64 -20.64
C ASN A 340 7.02 15.36 -19.43
N PHE A 341 8.35 15.32 -19.28
CA PHE A 341 9.01 16.09 -18.23
C PHE A 341 8.87 17.60 -18.49
N PRO A 342 8.91 18.45 -17.44
CA PRO A 342 8.83 19.88 -17.61
C PRO A 342 10.00 20.38 -18.46
N VAL A 343 9.76 21.44 -19.23
CA VAL A 343 10.80 22.07 -20.06
C VAL A 343 11.98 22.46 -19.18
N GLY A 344 13.19 22.09 -19.62
CA GLY A 344 14.42 22.32 -18.87
C GLY A 344 14.82 21.19 -17.92
N TYR A 345 14.07 20.08 -17.86
CA TYR A 345 14.52 18.88 -17.15
C TYR A 345 15.86 18.40 -17.70
N VAL A 346 16.82 18.22 -16.79
CA VAL A 346 18.15 17.69 -17.09
C VAL A 346 18.31 16.32 -16.44
N SER A 347 18.00 16.20 -15.15
CA SER A 347 18.26 14.98 -14.38
C SER A 347 17.58 14.94 -13.02
N GLY A 348 17.76 13.81 -12.33
CA GLY A 348 17.39 13.64 -10.92
C GLY A 348 16.17 12.75 -10.71
N ALA A 349 15.53 12.29 -11.79
CA ALA A 349 14.35 11.46 -11.70
C ALA A 349 14.68 10.05 -11.19
N LYS A 350 13.86 9.57 -10.27
CA LYS A 350 13.97 8.22 -9.71
C LYS A 350 12.59 7.65 -9.39
N LEU A 351 12.45 6.34 -9.54
CA LEU A 351 11.28 5.60 -9.10
C LEU A 351 11.57 4.95 -7.75
N MET A 352 10.69 5.18 -6.78
CA MET A 352 10.86 4.72 -5.40
C MET A 352 10.08 3.44 -5.14
N SER A 353 8.87 3.34 -5.70
CA SER A 353 7.99 2.20 -5.43
C SER A 353 7.13 1.82 -6.63
N VAL A 354 6.84 0.53 -6.76
CA VAL A 354 5.90 -0.04 -7.74
C VAL A 354 4.91 -0.96 -7.04
N SER A 355 3.66 -0.97 -7.51
CA SER A 355 2.67 -1.97 -7.13
C SER A 355 1.86 -2.43 -8.33
N CYS A 356 1.68 -3.74 -8.47
CA CYS A 356 1.01 -4.40 -9.57
C CYS A 356 -0.20 -5.20 -9.10
N VAL A 357 -1.32 -5.06 -9.81
CA VAL A 357 -2.52 -5.87 -9.66
C VAL A 357 -2.83 -6.51 -11.00
N GLY A 358 -2.55 -7.81 -11.11
CA GLY A 358 -2.59 -8.51 -12.40
C GLY A 358 -1.51 -7.96 -13.34
N THR A 359 -1.91 -7.46 -14.52
CA THR A 359 -0.98 -6.82 -15.46
C THR A 359 -0.90 -5.30 -15.31
N ASN A 360 -1.73 -4.71 -14.45
CA ASN A 360 -1.75 -3.27 -14.25
C ASN A 360 -0.76 -2.90 -13.14
N CYS A 361 0.21 -2.05 -13.43
CA CYS A 361 1.19 -1.59 -12.45
C CYS A 361 1.15 -0.07 -12.34
N SER A 362 1.39 0.44 -11.14
CA SER A 362 1.60 1.86 -10.85
C SER A 362 2.96 2.03 -10.18
N ALA A 363 3.79 2.94 -10.69
CA ALA A 363 5.05 3.31 -10.07
C ALA A 363 5.02 4.78 -9.68
N VAL A 364 5.63 5.12 -8.54
CA VAL A 364 5.75 6.49 -8.03
C VAL A 364 7.20 6.83 -7.71
N GLY A 365 7.51 8.11 -7.75
CA GLY A 365 8.82 8.63 -7.39
C GLY A 365 8.86 10.14 -7.46
N GLU A 366 10.02 10.70 -7.73
CA GLU A 366 10.23 12.15 -7.75
C GLU A 366 11.28 12.56 -8.77
N THR A 367 11.29 13.85 -9.08
CA THR A 367 12.33 14.53 -9.85
C THR A 367 12.51 15.96 -9.34
N PRO A 368 13.71 16.55 -9.42
CA PRO A 368 13.88 17.99 -9.23
C PRO A 368 13.03 18.79 -10.23
N ASP A 369 12.47 19.90 -9.78
CA ASP A 369 11.81 20.90 -10.65
C ASP A 369 12.90 21.69 -11.41
N PRO A 370 12.91 21.69 -12.75
CA PRO A 370 13.89 22.45 -13.51
C PRO A 370 13.77 23.97 -13.31
N ALA A 371 12.60 24.49 -12.91
CA ALA A 371 12.44 25.90 -12.58
C ALA A 371 12.99 26.25 -11.20
N ASN A 372 13.06 25.29 -10.27
CA ASN A 372 13.59 25.46 -8.93
C ASN A 372 14.10 24.12 -8.38
N THR A 373 15.40 23.88 -8.48
CA THR A 373 16.02 22.60 -8.09
C THR A 373 15.89 22.26 -6.59
N ASN A 374 15.44 23.21 -5.75
CA ASN A 374 15.11 22.95 -4.34
C ASN A 374 13.74 22.29 -4.16
N VAL A 375 12.90 22.28 -5.19
CA VAL A 375 11.57 21.67 -5.20
C VAL A 375 11.64 20.32 -5.89
N ASN A 376 11.06 19.29 -5.28
CA ASN A 376 10.90 17.98 -5.91
C ASN A 376 9.45 17.78 -6.36
N LEU A 377 9.28 17.45 -7.63
CA LEU A 377 7.99 17.15 -8.23
C LEU A 377 7.70 15.64 -8.08
N PRO A 378 6.65 15.26 -7.37
CA PRO A 378 6.21 13.87 -7.30
C PRO A 378 5.73 13.43 -8.68
N LEU A 379 6.16 12.25 -9.12
CA LEU A 379 5.83 11.69 -10.44
C LEU A 379 5.27 10.28 -10.35
N SER A 380 4.59 9.86 -11.41
CA SER A 380 4.07 8.51 -11.56
C SER A 380 4.13 8.01 -13.00
N TYR A 381 4.19 6.68 -13.11
CA TYR A 381 4.06 5.92 -14.33
C TYR A 381 3.03 4.82 -14.14
N THR A 382 2.39 4.42 -15.23
CA THR A 382 1.45 3.29 -15.26
C THR A 382 1.84 2.30 -16.34
N SER A 383 1.57 1.03 -16.11
CA SER A 383 1.73 -0.05 -17.09
C SER A 383 0.48 -0.90 -17.11
N SER A 384 0.11 -1.41 -18.28
CA SER A 384 -1.02 -2.34 -18.47
C SER A 384 -0.56 -3.76 -18.85
N ASN A 385 0.75 -3.98 -18.96
CA ASN A 385 1.37 -5.23 -19.39
C ASN A 385 2.44 -5.74 -18.43
N GLY A 386 2.28 -5.48 -17.13
CA GLY A 386 3.14 -5.98 -16.07
C GLY A 386 4.52 -5.32 -16.03
N GLY A 387 4.63 -4.06 -16.48
CA GLY A 387 5.89 -3.30 -16.47
C GLY A 387 6.78 -3.55 -17.69
N VAL A 388 6.30 -4.24 -18.73
CA VAL A 388 7.03 -4.40 -20.00
C VAL A 388 7.14 -3.06 -20.74
N THR A 389 6.09 -2.25 -20.70
CA THR A 389 6.12 -0.85 -21.14
C THR A 389 5.43 0.04 -20.12
N TRP A 390 5.82 1.32 -20.11
CA TRP A 390 5.28 2.34 -19.21
C TRP A 390 4.65 3.49 -20.00
N SER A 391 3.66 4.14 -19.39
CA SER A 391 3.06 5.36 -19.91
C SER A 391 4.07 6.50 -20.00
N LEU A 392 3.65 7.64 -20.55
CA LEU A 392 4.36 8.89 -20.30
C LEU A 392 4.31 9.24 -18.80
N VAL A 393 5.31 9.98 -18.33
CA VAL A 393 5.35 10.49 -16.96
C VAL A 393 4.13 11.37 -16.68
N ARG A 394 3.62 11.30 -15.45
CA ARG A 394 2.61 12.22 -14.92
C ARG A 394 3.06 12.79 -13.60
N PHE A 395 2.88 14.08 -13.41
CA PHE A 395 3.16 14.75 -12.14
C PHE A 395 1.94 14.75 -11.23
N LEU A 396 2.16 14.44 -9.96
CA LEU A 396 1.16 14.57 -8.93
C LEU A 396 1.10 16.04 -8.49
N SER A 397 -0.08 16.53 -8.16
CA SER A 397 -0.23 17.94 -7.80
C SER A 397 0.46 18.24 -6.46
N ILE A 398 1.18 19.36 -6.41
CA ILE A 398 1.73 19.95 -5.18
C ILE A 398 0.98 21.23 -4.78
N ASN A 399 -0.11 21.57 -5.46
CA ASN A 399 -0.83 22.83 -5.26
C ASN A 399 -1.48 22.93 -3.87
N ALA A 400 -1.90 21.80 -3.31
CA ALA A 400 -2.44 21.75 -1.95
C ALA A 400 -1.37 21.88 -0.85
N LEU A 401 -0.07 21.74 -1.18
CA LEU A 401 1.00 21.87 -0.20
C LEU A 401 1.11 23.31 0.34
N PRO A 402 1.50 23.50 1.62
CA PRO A 402 1.70 24.83 2.18
C PRO A 402 2.65 25.69 1.33
N PRO A 403 2.39 27.00 1.17
CA PRO A 403 3.28 27.88 0.39
C PRO A 403 4.73 27.83 0.87
N GLY A 404 5.67 27.88 -0.08
CA GLY A 404 7.11 27.82 0.20
C GLY A 404 7.64 26.43 0.56
N ASN A 405 6.88 25.36 0.26
CA ASN A 405 7.38 24.00 0.38
C ASN A 405 8.45 23.67 -0.68
N ASN A 406 9.22 22.62 -0.40
CA ASN A 406 10.28 22.08 -1.25
C ASN A 406 9.81 20.80 -1.99
N GLY A 407 8.50 20.70 -2.25
CA GLY A 407 7.90 19.58 -2.96
C GLY A 407 7.59 18.36 -2.10
N ALA A 408 7.20 17.28 -2.77
CA ALA A 408 6.77 16.01 -2.17
C ALA A 408 7.61 14.83 -2.68
N PHE A 409 7.76 13.84 -1.81
CA PHE A 409 8.67 12.71 -1.93
C PHE A 409 7.89 11.40 -1.69
N PRO A 410 7.18 10.87 -2.71
CA PRO A 410 6.47 9.60 -2.58
C PRO A 410 7.45 8.45 -2.39
N ASN A 411 7.39 7.79 -1.23
CA ASN A 411 8.28 6.68 -0.88
C ASN A 411 7.68 5.33 -1.25
N SER A 412 6.34 5.20 -1.19
CA SER A 412 5.66 3.91 -1.38
C SER A 412 4.33 4.08 -2.09
N VAL A 413 3.97 3.09 -2.92
CA VAL A 413 2.64 2.93 -3.50
C VAL A 413 2.12 1.51 -3.26
N SER A 414 0.82 1.38 -3.04
CA SER A 414 0.13 0.09 -3.02
C SER A 414 -1.21 0.21 -3.71
N CYS A 415 -1.52 -0.77 -4.56
CA CYS A 415 -2.75 -0.85 -5.32
C CYS A 415 -3.58 -2.06 -4.90
N SER A 416 -4.90 -1.87 -4.80
CA SER A 416 -5.88 -2.93 -4.63
C SER A 416 -7.00 -2.78 -5.66
N GLY A 417 -7.07 -3.73 -6.59
CA GLY A 417 -7.91 -3.58 -7.78
C GLY A 417 -7.44 -2.40 -8.64
N VAL A 418 -8.32 -1.43 -8.86
CA VAL A 418 -8.01 -0.18 -9.59
C VAL A 418 -7.69 0.99 -8.67
N ARG A 419 -7.73 0.80 -7.34
CA ARG A 419 -7.50 1.88 -6.39
C ARG A 419 -6.07 1.81 -5.87
N CYS A 420 -5.38 2.93 -5.82
CA CYS A 420 -4.01 3.00 -5.33
C CYS A 420 -3.86 4.11 -4.30
N SER A 421 -2.98 3.90 -3.34
CA SER A 421 -2.54 4.92 -2.39
C SER A 421 -1.04 5.04 -2.48
N ALA A 422 -0.54 6.28 -2.58
CA ALA A 422 0.88 6.57 -2.46
C ALA A 422 1.12 7.40 -1.19
N VAL A 423 2.20 7.11 -0.47
CA VAL A 423 2.57 7.81 0.76
C VAL A 423 4.03 8.22 0.72
N GLY A 424 4.35 9.25 1.50
CA GLY A 424 5.70 9.78 1.59
C GLY A 424 5.80 10.91 2.59
N TYR A 425 6.61 11.90 2.26
CA TYR A 425 6.65 13.17 2.98
C TYR A 425 6.72 14.35 2.02
N TYR A 426 6.42 15.54 2.51
CA TYR A 426 6.78 16.79 1.86
C TYR A 426 7.75 17.56 2.76
N ARG A 427 8.57 18.43 2.16
CA ARG A 427 9.47 19.31 2.91
C ARG A 427 8.87 20.70 2.98
N THR A 428 8.75 21.24 4.18
CA THR A 428 8.39 22.65 4.39
C THR A 428 9.54 23.57 3.95
N GLY A 429 9.30 24.89 3.86
CA GLY A 429 10.35 25.87 3.55
C GLY A 429 11.48 25.94 4.58
N THR A 430 11.28 25.41 5.79
CA THR A 430 12.33 25.28 6.82
C THR A 430 13.07 23.94 6.75
N GLY A 431 12.75 23.08 5.77
CA GLY A 431 13.33 21.75 5.62
C GLY A 431 12.69 20.65 6.48
N ARG A 432 11.76 21.00 7.39
CA ARG A 432 11.01 20.02 8.20
C ARG A 432 10.20 19.10 7.28
N GLN A 433 10.28 17.79 7.53
CA GLN A 433 9.54 16.77 6.79
C GLN A 433 8.22 16.45 7.50
N LEU A 434 7.12 16.39 6.73
CA LEU A 434 5.78 16.07 7.22
C LEU A 434 5.11 15.06 6.30
N PRO A 435 4.23 14.18 6.81
CA PRO A 435 3.64 13.11 6.01
C PRO A 435 2.73 13.68 4.90
N VAL A 436 2.73 13.01 3.75
CA VAL A 436 1.82 13.29 2.63
C VAL A 436 1.31 11.99 2.05
N SER A 437 0.09 12.00 1.53
CA SER A 437 -0.47 10.89 0.76
C SER A 437 -1.20 11.36 -0.49
N TYR A 438 -1.37 10.45 -1.44
CA TYR A 438 -2.12 10.64 -2.67
C TYR A 438 -3.01 9.43 -2.92
N PHE A 439 -4.17 9.65 -3.51
CA PHE A 439 -5.13 8.60 -3.86
C PHE A 439 -5.36 8.57 -5.37
N SER A 440 -5.49 7.37 -5.92
CA SER A 440 -5.92 7.14 -7.31
C SER A 440 -7.07 6.14 -7.33
N ALA A 441 -8.10 6.42 -8.12
CA ALA A 441 -9.23 5.52 -8.36
C ALA A 441 -9.11 4.69 -9.66
N ASN A 442 -8.01 4.87 -10.42
CA ASN A 442 -7.85 4.33 -11.77
C ASN A 442 -6.42 3.85 -12.04
N ASN A 443 -5.85 3.10 -11.11
CA ASN A 443 -4.53 2.47 -11.21
C ASN A 443 -3.43 3.47 -11.56
N GLY A 444 -3.36 4.57 -10.81
CA GLY A 444 -2.32 5.58 -10.95
C GLY A 444 -2.41 6.46 -12.20
N VAL A 445 -3.46 6.31 -13.03
CA VAL A 445 -3.62 7.13 -14.25
C VAL A 445 -3.86 8.60 -13.89
N THR A 446 -4.66 8.85 -12.85
CA THR A 446 -4.82 10.17 -12.23
C THR A 446 -4.73 10.04 -10.72
N TRP A 447 -4.20 11.08 -10.08
CA TRP A 447 -4.07 11.17 -8.63
C TRP A 447 -4.85 12.37 -8.10
N SER A 448 -5.26 12.29 -6.84
CA SER A 448 -5.82 13.41 -6.08
C SER A 448 -4.81 14.54 -5.92
N GLU A 449 -5.28 15.67 -5.41
CA GLU A 449 -4.41 16.62 -4.71
C GLU A 449 -3.69 15.96 -3.51
N ALA A 450 -2.65 16.62 -3.01
CA ALA A 450 -1.94 16.17 -1.82
C ALA A 450 -2.89 16.13 -0.60
N ILE A 451 -2.90 14.99 0.09
CA ILE A 451 -3.66 14.76 1.32
C ILE A 451 -2.68 14.78 2.50
N PHE A 452 -3.08 15.38 3.62
CA PHE A 452 -2.27 15.50 4.84
C PHE A 452 -2.76 14.54 5.92
N PRO A 453 -2.06 13.43 6.17
CA PRO A 453 -2.34 12.59 7.33
C PRO A 453 -2.27 13.40 8.64
N PRO A 454 -3.19 13.16 9.60
CA PRO A 454 -3.28 14.01 10.80
C PRO A 454 -2.07 13.83 11.72
N ILE A 455 -1.45 14.95 12.10
CA ILE A 455 -0.28 14.97 13.01
C ILE A 455 -0.62 15.37 14.45
N SER A 456 -1.89 15.69 14.75
CA SER A 456 -2.31 16.21 16.06
C SER A 456 -2.13 15.22 17.22
N GLY A 457 -2.01 13.93 16.94
CA GLY A 457 -1.71 12.91 17.95
C GLY A 457 -0.22 12.65 18.17
N ILE A 458 0.67 13.26 17.37
CA ILE A 458 2.12 13.17 17.60
C ILE A 458 2.49 14.11 18.77
N PRO A 459 3.32 13.66 19.75
CA PRO A 459 3.72 14.51 20.86
C PRO A 459 4.26 15.88 20.41
N ALA A 460 3.88 16.92 21.16
CA ALA A 460 4.32 18.28 20.87
C ALA A 460 5.86 18.38 20.87
N GLY A 461 6.40 19.19 19.95
CA GLY A 461 7.85 19.37 19.80
C GLY A 461 8.53 18.35 18.89
N PHE A 462 7.79 17.51 18.18
CA PHE A 462 8.39 16.62 17.18
C PHE A 462 9.05 17.41 16.03
N GLY A 463 10.18 16.90 15.55
CA GLY A 463 10.92 17.43 14.40
C GLY A 463 10.30 16.97 13.09
N ASN A 464 10.84 15.92 12.49
CA ASN A 464 10.31 15.34 11.25
C ASN A 464 9.21 14.32 11.52
N ALA A 465 8.34 14.10 10.54
CA ALA A 465 7.46 12.95 10.45
C ALA A 465 7.32 12.54 8.99
N GLN A 466 7.49 11.26 8.67
CA GLN A 466 7.39 10.77 7.30
C GLN A 466 6.86 9.35 7.22
N LEU A 467 6.27 9.03 6.07
CA LEU A 467 5.80 7.69 5.73
C LEU A 467 6.76 7.04 4.75
N THR A 468 7.09 5.77 4.98
CA THR A 468 8.07 5.00 4.19
C THR A 468 7.42 3.84 3.46
N GLY A 469 6.31 3.30 3.97
CA GLY A 469 5.62 2.15 3.39
C GLY A 469 4.10 2.27 3.51
N VAL A 470 3.36 1.81 2.50
CA VAL A 470 1.91 1.66 2.54
C VAL A 470 1.49 0.33 1.94
N SER A 471 0.60 -0.40 2.60
CA SER A 471 -0.09 -1.58 2.08
C SER A 471 -1.57 -1.30 2.01
N CYS A 472 -2.21 -1.68 0.91
CA CYS A 472 -3.65 -1.64 0.74
C CYS A 472 -4.17 -3.02 0.34
N LYS A 473 -5.24 -3.45 1.00
CA LYS A 473 -6.01 -4.62 0.60
C LYS A 473 -7.49 -4.30 0.70
N ASN A 474 -8.20 -4.49 -0.41
CA ASN A 474 -9.55 -3.97 -0.61
C ASN A 474 -9.58 -2.45 -0.43
N ASN A 475 -10.35 -1.93 0.52
CA ASN A 475 -10.42 -0.50 0.82
C ASN A 475 -9.62 -0.11 2.07
N ILE A 476 -8.94 -1.05 2.72
CA ILE A 476 -8.22 -0.79 3.95
C ILE A 476 -6.74 -0.66 3.61
N CYS A 477 -6.14 0.45 4.03
CA CYS A 477 -4.71 0.67 3.93
C CYS A 477 -4.08 0.86 5.30
N SER A 478 -2.84 0.40 5.46
CA SER A 478 -1.98 0.76 6.57
C SER A 478 -0.72 1.41 6.02
N ALA A 479 -0.31 2.53 6.63
CA ALA A 479 0.94 3.19 6.31
C ALA A 479 1.84 3.21 7.55
N VAL A 480 3.15 3.10 7.33
CA VAL A 480 4.17 3.09 8.37
C VAL A 480 5.29 4.07 8.05
N GLY A 481 6.04 4.47 9.07
CA GLY A 481 7.17 5.37 8.94
C GLY A 481 7.74 5.74 10.31
N TYR A 482 8.14 6.99 10.47
CA TYR A 482 8.68 7.47 11.74
C TYR A 482 8.49 8.97 11.95
N TYR A 483 8.74 9.41 13.18
CA TYR A 483 8.88 10.81 13.57
C TYR A 483 10.04 11.00 14.53
N ASP A 484 10.60 12.21 14.57
CA ASP A 484 11.70 12.56 15.47
C ASP A 484 11.18 13.34 16.68
N LEU A 485 11.57 12.95 17.90
CA LEU A 485 11.21 13.63 19.13
C LEU A 485 12.40 13.66 20.09
N MET A 486 12.83 14.86 20.48
CA MET A 486 13.94 15.08 21.43
C MET A 486 15.23 14.32 21.06
N GLY A 487 15.53 14.25 19.76
CA GLY A 487 16.72 13.56 19.23
C GLY A 487 16.56 12.05 19.02
N ASN A 488 15.41 11.46 19.38
CA ASN A 488 15.10 10.05 19.12
C ASN A 488 14.16 9.92 17.92
N THR A 489 14.34 8.88 17.12
CA THR A 489 13.39 8.47 16.08
C THR A 489 12.41 7.46 16.65
N LEU A 490 11.11 7.65 16.41
CA LEU A 490 10.01 6.84 16.95
C LEU A 490 9.09 6.36 15.82
N PRO A 491 8.45 5.18 15.96
CA PRO A 491 7.65 4.59 14.90
C PRO A 491 6.34 5.36 14.72
N LEU A 492 5.89 5.46 13.46
CA LEU A 492 4.68 6.19 13.06
C LEU A 492 3.80 5.25 12.24
N THR A 493 2.52 5.13 12.57
CA THR A 493 1.59 4.31 11.79
C THR A 493 0.27 5.02 11.54
N TYR A 494 -0.36 4.75 10.40
CA TYR A 494 -1.68 5.23 10.06
C TYR A 494 -2.53 4.10 9.49
N GLN A 495 -3.85 4.21 9.68
CA GLN A 495 -4.84 3.37 9.01
C GLN A 495 -5.78 4.24 8.17
N SER A 496 -6.14 3.75 7.00
CA SER A 496 -7.24 4.26 6.20
C SER A 496 -8.24 3.15 5.95
N LEU A 497 -9.54 3.47 6.00
CA LEU A 497 -10.65 2.55 5.70
C LEU A 497 -11.30 2.85 4.33
N ASP A 498 -10.76 3.83 3.60
CA ASP A 498 -11.29 4.37 2.35
C ASP A 498 -10.20 4.51 1.27
N ASN A 499 -9.23 3.60 1.28
CA ASN A 499 -8.12 3.52 0.33
C ASN A 499 -7.23 4.78 0.29
N GLY A 500 -6.88 5.29 1.45
CA GLY A 500 -5.95 6.40 1.63
C GLY A 500 -6.55 7.80 1.40
N ILE A 501 -7.87 7.93 1.35
CA ILE A 501 -8.55 9.23 1.25
C ILE A 501 -8.53 9.92 2.62
N THR A 502 -8.85 9.20 3.70
CA THR A 502 -8.72 9.66 5.08
C THR A 502 -7.83 8.72 5.88
N TRP A 503 -7.12 9.28 6.85
CA TRP A 503 -6.16 8.56 7.68
C TRP A 503 -6.43 8.80 9.17
N SER A 504 -6.29 7.74 9.96
CA SER A 504 -6.29 7.77 11.43
C SER A 504 -4.89 7.43 11.93
N LEU A 505 -4.37 8.24 12.84
CA LEU A 505 -3.02 8.12 13.40
C LEU A 505 -3.00 7.12 14.56
N PHE A 506 -1.98 6.25 14.58
CA PHE A 506 -1.69 5.34 15.68
C PHE A 506 -0.19 5.29 15.95
N LEU A 507 0.22 5.37 17.22
CA LEU A 507 1.62 5.40 17.62
C LEU A 507 2.00 4.09 18.34
N PRO A 508 2.81 3.22 17.72
CA PRO A 508 3.34 2.04 18.40
C PRO A 508 4.21 2.46 19.59
N SER A 509 4.10 1.75 20.71
CA SER A 509 4.96 2.00 21.87
C SER A 509 6.26 1.20 21.76
N ILE A 510 7.38 1.86 22.07
CA ILE A 510 8.68 1.19 22.25
C ILE A 510 8.96 0.86 23.72
N SER A 511 8.10 1.29 24.66
CA SER A 511 8.34 1.15 26.10
C SER A 511 8.38 -0.30 26.58
N SER A 512 7.81 -1.22 25.81
CA SER A 512 7.84 -2.67 26.08
C SER A 512 9.11 -3.35 25.56
N ILE A 513 9.96 -2.65 24.80
CA ILE A 513 11.23 -3.18 24.28
C ILE A 513 12.35 -2.85 25.27
N PRO A 514 12.96 -3.83 25.94
CA PRO A 514 14.02 -3.58 26.91
C PRO A 514 15.19 -2.80 26.30
N GLY A 515 15.51 -1.64 26.87
CA GLY A 515 16.66 -0.81 26.46
C GLY A 515 16.47 -0.01 25.17
N ALA A 516 15.31 -0.06 24.52
CA ALA A 516 15.06 0.73 23.31
C ALA A 516 15.00 2.23 23.63
N VAL A 517 15.75 3.02 22.87
CA VAL A 517 15.76 4.49 22.94
C VAL A 517 15.22 5.11 21.64
N SER A 518 15.24 4.36 20.54
CA SER A 518 14.69 4.75 19.25
C SER A 518 14.12 3.55 18.52
N ALA A 519 13.16 3.79 17.63
CA ALA A 519 12.69 2.79 16.67
C ALA A 519 12.10 3.43 15.42
N VAL A 520 12.16 2.70 14.32
CA VAL A 520 11.63 3.08 13.02
C VAL A 520 10.93 1.89 12.41
N THR A 521 9.84 2.14 11.68
CA THR A 521 9.19 1.15 10.81
C THR A 521 9.37 1.57 9.36
N PHE A 522 9.84 0.66 8.50
CA PHE A 522 10.15 0.94 7.09
C PHE A 522 9.08 0.41 6.13
N SER A 523 8.49 -0.75 6.42
CA SER A 523 7.58 -1.44 5.51
C SER A 523 6.46 -2.18 6.27
N VAL A 524 5.34 -2.44 5.59
CA VAL A 524 4.15 -3.10 6.13
C VAL A 524 3.64 -4.21 5.21
N GLY A 525 3.37 -5.38 5.76
CA GLY A 525 3.07 -6.64 5.06
C GLY A 525 1.76 -6.56 4.28
N GLY A 526 1.86 -6.89 3.00
CA GLY A 526 0.85 -6.63 1.96
C GLY A 526 1.21 -5.44 1.07
N SER A 527 2.30 -4.74 1.37
CA SER A 527 2.92 -3.75 0.48
C SER A 527 4.12 -4.35 -0.22
N GLU A 528 4.42 -3.82 -1.39
CA GLU A 528 5.55 -4.17 -2.24
C GLU A 528 6.65 -3.10 -2.12
N SER A 529 6.69 -2.41 -0.97
CA SER A 529 7.51 -1.21 -0.79
C SER A 529 8.91 -1.55 -0.29
N GLY A 530 9.91 -0.93 -0.92
CA GLY A 530 11.27 -0.84 -0.42
C GLY A 530 11.68 0.62 -0.21
N LEU A 531 12.64 0.84 0.69
CA LEU A 531 13.25 2.15 0.88
C LEU A 531 14.47 2.25 -0.03
N LEU A 532 14.35 2.94 -1.16
CA LEU A 532 15.50 3.18 -2.03
C LEU A 532 16.46 4.14 -1.34
N GLN A 533 17.70 3.70 -1.11
CA GLN A 533 18.76 4.56 -0.59
C GLN A 533 19.25 5.48 -1.72
N THR A 534 18.92 6.76 -1.59
CA THR A 534 19.15 7.76 -2.63
C THR A 534 20.51 8.41 -2.48
#